data_AF-A0A7L6CP46-F1
#
_entry.id   AF-A0A7L6CP46-F1
#
_cell.length_a   1.000
_cell.length_b   1.000
_cell.length_c   1.000
_cell.angle_alpha   90.00
_cell.angle_beta   90.00
_cell.angle_gamma   90.00
#
_symmetry.space_group_name_H-M   'P 1'
#
loop_
_entity.id
_entity.type
_entity.pdbx_description
1 polymer ?
#
loop_
_entity_poly.entity_id
_entity_poly.type
_entity_poly.pdbx_seq_one_letter_code
_entity_poly.pdbx_strand_id
1 'polypeptide(L)'
;MKEVEDNNVYLTLDDKKSDEFILKQNLDALKNAKNVEMTRITQDLVSIPATLVRLKWQNRREIYALQVKEEIYGAVINAIMEQRPDLKEKLLGRLETNYQYLLARETATLRLTRKLSEGEYHTSNVTFVALDEEVSESKTNPQG
;
A
#
# COMPACT_ATOMS: atom_id res chain seq x y z
N MET A 1 72.15 -27.90 4.98
CA MET A 1 70.74 -27.47 5.12
C MET A 1 70.52 -26.37 4.09
N LYS A 2 69.62 -26.56 3.13
CA LYS A 2 69.24 -25.53 2.16
C LYS A 2 67.88 -25.02 2.59
N GLU A 3 67.82 -23.73 2.90
CA GLU A 3 66.61 -23.03 3.31
C GLU A 3 65.63 -23.02 2.14
N VAL A 4 64.41 -23.50 2.39
CA VAL A 4 63.31 -23.48 1.43
C VAL A 4 62.67 -22.11 1.58
N GLU A 5 62.80 -21.27 0.55
CA GLU A 5 62.09 -19.99 0.46
C GLU A 5 60.59 -20.28 0.31
N ASP A 6 59.88 -20.14 1.42
CA ASP A 6 58.44 -20.27 1.50
C ASP A 6 57.81 -19.01 0.85
N ASN A 7 57.63 -19.08 -0.46
CA ASN A 7 57.06 -18.00 -1.26
C ASN A 7 55.53 -17.99 -1.10
N ASN A 8 55.06 -17.79 0.12
CA ASN A 8 53.65 -17.67 0.43
C ASN A 8 53.23 -16.21 0.22
N VAL A 9 53.00 -15.85 -1.04
CA VAL A 9 52.31 -14.62 -1.41
C VAL A 9 50.88 -14.75 -0.89
N TYR A 10 50.65 -14.29 0.33
CA TYR A 10 49.31 -14.03 0.84
C TYR A 10 48.70 -12.97 -0.07
N LEU A 11 47.88 -13.41 -1.02
CA LEU A 11 46.88 -12.58 -1.69
C LEU A 11 45.95 -12.08 -0.58
N THR A 12 46.31 -10.97 0.06
CA THR A 12 45.38 -10.21 0.89
C THR A 12 44.37 -9.63 -0.07
N LEU A 13 43.31 -10.41 -0.35
CA LEU A 13 42.08 -9.88 -0.90
C LEU A 13 41.65 -8.79 0.08
N ASP A 14 41.84 -7.54 -0.33
CA ASP A 14 41.46 -6.36 0.44
C ASP A 14 39.94 -6.44 0.63
N ASP A 15 39.48 -6.86 1.81
CA ASP A 15 38.06 -7.10 2.13
C ASP A 15 37.17 -5.90 1.77
N LYS A 16 37.75 -4.71 1.73
CA LYS A 16 37.10 -3.46 1.28
C LYS A 16 36.63 -3.52 -0.17
N LYS A 17 37.38 -4.19 -1.06
CA LYS A 17 37.01 -4.35 -2.48
C LYS A 17 35.88 -5.35 -2.68
N SER A 18 35.80 -6.39 -1.84
CA SER A 18 34.66 -7.31 -1.83
C SER A 18 33.40 -6.65 -1.29
N ASP A 19 33.51 -5.82 -0.25
CA ASP A 19 32.36 -5.09 0.31
C ASP A 19 31.80 -4.06 -0.68
N GLU A 20 32.68 -3.34 -1.39
CA GLU A 20 32.27 -2.39 -2.43
C GLU A 20 31.58 -3.11 -3.61
N PHE A 21 32.07 -4.29 -3.99
CA PHE A 21 31.45 -5.13 -5.00
C PHE A 21 30.06 -5.64 -4.57
N ILE A 22 29.93 -6.14 -3.34
CA ILE A 22 28.66 -6.58 -2.77
C ILE A 22 27.67 -5.42 -2.68
N LEU A 23 28.12 -4.24 -2.24
CA LEU A 23 27.29 -3.05 -2.15
C LEU A 23 26.76 -2.62 -3.52
N LYS A 24 27.61 -2.64 -4.55
CA LYS A 24 27.22 -2.33 -5.93
C LYS A 24 26.18 -3.32 -6.46
N GLN A 25 26.39 -4.62 -6.22
CA GLN A 25 25.43 -5.66 -6.62
C GLN A 25 24.09 -5.51 -5.90
N ASN A 26 24.11 -5.19 -4.60
CA ASN A 26 22.90 -4.94 -3.83
C ASN A 26 22.15 -3.69 -4.30
N LEU A 27 22.87 -2.62 -4.64
CA LEU A 27 22.28 -1.40 -5.20
C LEU A 27 21.61 -1.67 -6.55
N ASP A 28 22.25 -2.45 -7.41
CA ASP A 28 21.69 -2.80 -8.71
C ASP A 28 20.49 -3.75 -8.56
N ALA A 29 20.53 -4.70 -7.62
CA ALA A 29 19.38 -5.52 -7.26
C ALA A 29 18.21 -4.68 -6.73
N LEU A 30 18.48 -3.68 -5.87
CA LEU A 30 17.45 -2.77 -5.34
C LEU A 30 16.83 -1.91 -6.44
N LYS A 31 17.65 -1.36 -7.34
CA LYS A 31 17.18 -0.57 -8.49
C LYS A 31 16.30 -1.42 -9.41
N ASN A 32 16.71 -2.66 -9.68
CA ASN A 32 15.94 -3.58 -10.50
C ASN A 32 14.62 -3.95 -9.83
N ALA A 33 14.62 -4.26 -8.53
CA ALA A 33 13.40 -4.53 -7.77
C ALA A 33 12.44 -3.32 -7.77
N LYS A 34 12.97 -2.10 -7.55
CA LYS A 34 12.20 -0.85 -7.63
C LYS A 34 11.59 -0.66 -9.02
N ASN A 35 12.36 -0.87 -10.09
CA ASN A 35 11.89 -0.70 -11.46
C ASN A 35 10.83 -1.74 -11.85
N VAL A 36 10.95 -2.98 -11.36
CA VAL A 36 9.93 -4.03 -11.53
C VAL A 36 8.64 -3.66 -10.80
N GLU A 37 8.72 -3.17 -9.56
CA GLU A 37 7.53 -2.69 -8.85
C GLU A 37 6.92 -1.44 -9.50
N MET A 38 7.74 -0.50 -9.97
CA MET A 38 7.26 0.70 -10.67
C MET A 38 6.56 0.34 -11.99
N THR A 39 7.07 -0.63 -12.74
CA THR A 39 6.42 -1.12 -13.97
C THR A 39 5.12 -1.88 -13.66
N ARG A 40 5.08 -2.67 -12.58
CA ARG A 40 3.84 -3.31 -12.08
C ARG A 40 2.78 -2.26 -11.71
N ILE A 41 3.17 -1.25 -10.94
CA ILE A 41 2.32 -0.14 -10.51
C ILE A 41 1.82 0.63 -11.75
N THR A 42 2.69 0.91 -12.71
CA THR A 42 2.32 1.66 -13.93
C THR A 42 1.38 0.84 -14.82
N GLN A 43 1.58 -0.47 -14.95
CA GLN A 43 0.64 -1.38 -15.64
C GLN A 43 -0.71 -1.45 -14.93
N ASP A 44 -0.72 -1.48 -13.60
CA ASP A 44 -1.94 -1.44 -12.79
C ASP A 44 -2.66 -0.09 -12.92
N LEU A 45 -1.95 1.04 -13.05
CA LEU A 45 -2.56 2.35 -13.31
C LEU A 45 -3.22 2.47 -14.70
N VAL A 46 -2.79 1.69 -15.71
CA VAL A 46 -3.24 1.84 -17.10
C VAL A 46 -4.60 1.17 -17.38
N SER A 47 -5.10 0.29 -16.51
CA SER A 47 -6.40 -0.36 -16.69
C SER A 47 -7.13 -0.59 -15.37
N ILE A 48 -8.04 0.33 -15.04
CA ILE A 48 -8.99 0.20 -13.91
C ILE A 48 -9.73 -1.16 -13.92
N PRO A 49 -10.16 -1.70 -15.09
CA PRO A 49 -10.75 -3.05 -15.13
C PRO A 49 -9.77 -4.16 -14.71
N ALA A 50 -8.50 -4.12 -15.15
CA ALA A 50 -7.52 -5.16 -14.85
C ALA A 50 -7.16 -5.18 -13.36
N THR A 51 -7.04 -4.01 -12.73
CA THR A 51 -6.81 -3.91 -11.29
C THR A 51 -8.01 -4.40 -10.49
N LEU A 52 -9.23 -4.04 -10.88
CA LEU A 52 -10.45 -4.56 -10.24
C LEU A 52 -10.54 -6.09 -10.32
N VAL A 53 -10.22 -6.71 -11.46
CA VAL A 53 -10.23 -8.18 -11.60
C VAL A 53 -9.19 -8.83 -10.68
N ARG A 54 -7.97 -8.28 -10.60
CA ARG A 54 -6.93 -8.76 -9.69
C ARG A 54 -7.35 -8.63 -8.23
N LEU A 55 -7.93 -7.49 -7.85
CA LEU A 55 -8.39 -7.21 -6.50
C LEU A 55 -9.52 -8.16 -6.09
N LYS A 56 -10.48 -8.40 -7.00
CA LYS A 56 -11.52 -9.41 -6.83
C LYS A 56 -10.93 -10.81 -6.66
N TRP A 57 -9.90 -11.16 -7.42
CA TRP A 57 -9.24 -12.46 -7.34
C TRP A 57 -8.45 -12.66 -6.04
N GLN A 58 -7.80 -11.61 -5.54
CA GLN A 58 -7.08 -11.61 -4.25
C GLN A 58 -8.07 -11.77 -3.08
N ASN A 59 -9.17 -11.02 -3.10
CA ASN A 59 -10.18 -11.03 -2.03
C ASN A 59 -11.28 -12.09 -2.24
N ARG A 60 -11.11 -13.02 -3.18
CA ARG A 60 -12.15 -13.99 -3.58
C ARG A 60 -12.75 -14.79 -2.42
N ARG A 61 -11.91 -15.15 -1.43
CA ARG A 61 -12.35 -15.94 -0.27
C ARG A 61 -13.32 -15.18 0.62
N GLU A 62 -13.15 -13.87 0.71
CA GLU A 62 -13.99 -12.99 1.52
C GLU A 62 -15.23 -12.57 0.73
N ILE A 63 -15.06 -12.23 -0.55
CA ILE A 63 -16.15 -11.78 -1.42
C ILE A 63 -17.20 -12.87 -1.64
N TYR A 64 -16.80 -14.12 -1.96
CA TYR A 64 -17.78 -15.17 -2.27
C TYR A 64 -18.57 -15.63 -1.05
N ALA A 65 -17.96 -15.64 0.14
CA ALA A 65 -18.69 -15.96 1.36
C ALA A 65 -19.75 -14.90 1.69
N LEU A 66 -19.47 -13.63 1.39
CA LEU A 66 -20.44 -12.54 1.53
C LEU A 66 -21.55 -12.65 0.48
N GLN A 67 -21.22 -12.94 -0.77
CA GLN A 67 -22.22 -13.13 -1.83
C GLN A 67 -23.21 -14.25 -1.50
N VAL A 68 -22.72 -15.41 -1.05
CA VAL A 68 -23.59 -16.53 -0.65
C VAL A 68 -24.50 -16.14 0.52
N LYS A 69 -23.98 -15.36 1.48
CA LYS A 69 -24.80 -14.84 2.58
C LYS A 69 -25.87 -13.88 2.08
N GLU A 70 -25.52 -12.96 1.18
CA GLU A 70 -26.47 -12.02 0.56
C GLU A 70 -27.60 -12.74 -0.18
N GLU A 71 -27.28 -13.78 -0.95
CA GLU A 71 -28.27 -14.59 -1.66
C GLU A 71 -29.23 -15.30 -0.69
N ILE A 72 -28.70 -15.93 0.37
CA ILE A 72 -29.51 -16.60 1.40
C ILE A 72 -30.39 -15.59 2.14
N TYR A 73 -29.83 -14.48 2.60
CA TYR A 73 -30.59 -13.45 3.31
C TYR A 73 -31.65 -12.80 2.40
N GLY A 74 -31.32 -12.53 1.15
CA GLY A 74 -32.25 -12.00 0.15
C GLY A 74 -33.42 -12.96 -0.11
N ALA A 75 -33.15 -14.26 -0.28
CA ALA A 75 -34.18 -15.27 -0.46
C ALA A 75 -35.12 -15.36 0.76
N VAL A 76 -34.56 -15.33 1.97
CA VAL A 76 -35.35 -15.34 3.21
C VAL A 76 -36.22 -14.08 3.34
N ILE A 77 -35.68 -12.90 3.04
CA ILE A 77 -36.43 -11.65 3.07
C ILE A 77 -37.56 -11.67 2.04
N ASN A 78 -37.32 -12.17 0.83
CA ASN A 78 -38.35 -12.34 -0.20
C ASN A 78 -39.46 -13.28 0.27
N ALA A 79 -39.11 -14.44 0.83
CA ALA A 79 -40.11 -15.37 1.37
C ALA A 79 -40.94 -14.74 2.50
N ILE A 80 -40.33 -13.93 3.37
CA ILE A 80 -41.05 -13.21 4.43
C ILE A 80 -41.98 -12.15 3.85
N MET A 81 -41.56 -11.42 2.81
CA MET A 81 -42.39 -10.41 2.13
C MET A 81 -43.58 -11.04 1.41
N GLU A 82 -43.41 -12.22 0.83
CA GLU A 82 -44.49 -12.99 0.19
C GLU A 82 -45.49 -13.51 1.23
N GLN A 83 -45.01 -14.00 2.38
CA GLN A 83 -45.88 -14.50 3.45
C GLN A 83 -46.62 -13.38 4.20
N ARG A 84 -45.99 -12.20 4.35
CA ARG A 84 -46.54 -11.07 5.11
C ARG A 84 -46.27 -9.74 4.39
N PRO A 85 -47.16 -9.33 3.46
CA PRO A 85 -46.99 -8.10 2.71
C PRO A 85 -47.02 -6.85 3.60
N ASP A 86 -47.73 -6.91 4.73
CA ASP A 86 -47.86 -5.82 5.71
C ASP A 86 -46.50 -5.38 6.29
N LEU A 87 -45.51 -6.28 6.30
CA LEU A 87 -44.17 -5.97 6.82
C LEU A 87 -43.21 -5.43 5.76
N LYS A 88 -43.59 -5.49 4.48
CA LYS A 88 -42.73 -5.13 3.35
C LYS A 88 -42.18 -3.71 3.49
N GLU A 89 -43.05 -2.73 3.73
CA GLU A 89 -42.67 -1.32 3.84
C GLU A 89 -41.73 -1.07 5.03
N LYS A 90 -42.00 -1.71 6.17
CA LYS A 90 -41.15 -1.62 7.36
C LYS A 90 -39.77 -2.26 7.16
N LEU A 91 -39.71 -3.38 6.43
CA LEU A 91 -38.47 -4.06 6.07
C LEU A 91 -37.63 -3.21 5.12
N LEU A 92 -38.25 -2.69 4.05
CA LEU A 92 -37.60 -1.79 3.09
C LEU A 92 -37.10 -0.51 3.77
N GLY A 93 -37.91 0.14 4.61
CA GLY A 93 -37.51 1.35 5.33
C GLY A 93 -36.32 1.12 6.27
N ARG A 94 -36.26 -0.05 6.93
CA ARG A 94 -35.10 -0.44 7.75
C ARG A 94 -33.86 -0.71 6.92
N LEU A 95 -34.00 -1.40 5.80
CA LEU A 95 -32.90 -1.66 4.88
C LEU A 95 -32.33 -0.35 4.33
N GLU A 96 -33.20 0.57 3.93
CA GLU A 96 -32.82 1.90 3.43
C GLU A 96 -32.07 2.69 4.50
N THR A 97 -32.58 2.74 5.73
CA THR A 97 -31.91 3.45 6.83
C THR A 97 -30.50 2.89 7.10
N ASN A 98 -30.37 1.56 7.11
CA ASN A 98 -29.08 0.90 7.32
C ASN A 98 -28.12 1.13 6.15
N TYR A 99 -28.63 1.12 4.91
CA TYR A 99 -27.84 1.42 3.73
C TYR A 99 -27.29 2.84 3.76
N GLN A 100 -28.14 3.83 4.09
CA GLN A 100 -27.72 5.22 4.21
C GLN A 100 -26.67 5.41 5.32
N TYR A 101 -26.80 4.69 6.44
CA TYR A 101 -25.80 4.69 7.51
C TYR A 101 -24.43 4.15 7.04
N LEU A 102 -24.42 3.01 6.33
CA LEU A 102 -23.22 2.42 5.76
C LEU A 102 -22.56 3.37 4.75
N LEU A 103 -23.35 3.95 3.84
CA LEU A 103 -22.89 4.91 2.85
C LEU A 103 -22.26 6.15 3.51
N ALA A 104 -22.89 6.71 4.55
CA ALA A 104 -22.35 7.83 5.29
C ALA A 104 -20.99 7.50 5.94
N ARG A 105 -20.87 6.30 6.52
CA ARG A 105 -19.62 5.82 7.13
C ARG A 105 -18.52 5.61 6.10
N GLU A 106 -18.82 5.00 4.96
CA GLU A 106 -17.85 4.79 3.88
C GLU A 106 -17.36 6.12 3.32
N THR A 107 -18.27 7.05 3.04
CA THR A 107 -17.89 8.39 2.55
C THR A 107 -17.06 9.17 3.57
N ALA A 108 -17.35 9.05 4.87
CA ALA A 108 -16.52 9.64 5.92
C ALA A 108 -15.11 9.02 5.95
N THR A 109 -15.03 7.69 5.83
CA THR A 109 -13.75 6.96 5.81
C THR A 109 -12.93 7.35 4.58
N LEU A 110 -13.54 7.39 3.40
CA LEU A 110 -12.88 7.79 2.15
C LEU A 110 -12.40 9.24 2.18
N ARG A 111 -13.20 10.15 2.78
CA ARG A 111 -12.78 11.54 3.01
C ARG A 111 -11.56 11.60 3.92
N LEU A 112 -11.54 10.83 5.02
CA LEU A 112 -10.42 10.77 5.95
C LEU A 112 -9.17 10.20 5.26
N THR A 113 -9.28 9.11 4.49
CA THR A 113 -8.14 8.54 3.77
C THR A 113 -7.58 9.49 2.72
N ARG A 114 -8.45 10.24 2.01
CA ARG A 114 -8.01 11.28 1.07
C ARG A 114 -7.22 12.38 1.79
N LYS A 115 -7.77 12.88 2.87
CA LYS A 115 -7.17 13.88 3.75
C LYS A 115 -5.81 13.47 4.32
N LEU A 116 -5.65 12.20 4.68
CA LEU A 116 -4.36 11.62 5.06
C LEU A 116 -3.39 11.55 3.87
N SER A 117 -3.87 11.16 2.68
CA SER A 117 -3.02 11.06 1.48
C SER A 117 -2.56 12.40 0.92
N GLU A 118 -3.38 13.44 1.07
CA GLU A 118 -3.08 14.82 0.67
C GLU A 118 -2.16 15.53 1.68
N GLY A 119 -1.86 14.89 2.82
CA GLY A 119 -1.01 15.45 3.87
C GLY A 119 -1.68 16.51 4.74
N GLU A 120 -2.98 16.77 4.56
CA GLU A 120 -3.74 17.74 5.36
C GLU A 120 -4.00 17.23 6.80
N TYR A 121 -4.01 15.90 6.99
CA TYR A 121 -4.12 15.26 8.29
C TYR A 121 -2.91 14.36 8.56
N HIS A 122 -2.37 14.47 9.76
CA HIS A 122 -1.30 13.60 10.25
C HIS A 122 -1.81 12.77 11.42
N THR A 123 -1.46 11.48 11.42
CA THR A 123 -1.67 10.65 12.61
C THR A 123 -0.77 11.15 13.73
N SER A 124 -1.26 11.18 14.97
CA SER A 124 -0.58 11.71 16.15
C SER A 124 0.81 11.11 16.47
N ASN A 125 1.22 10.07 15.75
CA ASN A 125 2.53 9.41 15.90
C ASN A 125 3.64 10.01 15.01
N VAL A 126 3.34 11.01 14.17
CA VAL A 126 4.35 11.69 13.33
C VAL A 126 4.63 13.06 13.93
N THR A 127 5.72 13.17 14.70
CA THR A 127 6.25 14.46 15.15
C THR A 127 7.00 15.09 13.97
N PHE A 128 6.48 16.19 13.43
CA PHE A 128 7.21 16.97 12.44
C PHE A 128 8.34 17.71 13.16
N VAL A 129 9.59 17.28 12.93
CA VAL A 129 10.72 18.19 13.13
C VAL A 129 10.57 19.20 12.01
N ALA A 130 10.20 20.44 12.34
CA ALA A 130 10.26 21.54 11.40
C ALA A 130 11.66 21.51 10.78
N LEU A 131 11.75 21.33 9.46
CA LEU A 131 12.98 21.66 8.77
C LEU A 131 13.15 23.16 8.99
N ASP A 132 14.13 23.54 9.81
CA ASP A 132 14.49 24.94 10.00
C ASP A 132 14.69 25.56 8.61
N GLU A 133 13.83 26.52 8.31
CA GLU A 133 13.83 27.31 7.08
C GLU A 133 14.98 28.33 7.15
N GLU A 134 16.20 27.88 7.46
CA GLU A 134 17.41 28.72 7.54
C GLU A 134 18.66 27.96 7.04
N VAL A 135 18.60 27.38 5.83
CA VAL A 135 19.81 27.08 5.04
C VAL A 135 19.63 27.48 3.57
N SER A 136 18.98 28.61 3.34
CA SER A 136 19.05 29.33 2.05
C SER A 136 19.59 30.76 2.19
N GLU A 137 20.28 31.09 3.29
CA GLU A 137 20.91 32.41 3.49
C GLU A 137 22.41 32.35 3.84
N SER A 138 23.13 31.31 3.44
CA SER A 138 24.60 31.30 3.58
C SER A 138 25.32 30.78 2.33
N LYS A 139 25.28 31.56 1.24
CA LYS A 139 26.36 31.63 0.23
C LYS A 139 26.09 32.72 -0.81
N THR A 140 26.07 33.98 -0.42
CA THR A 140 26.61 35.09 -1.25
C THR A 140 26.71 36.37 -0.42
N ASN A 141 27.88 36.59 0.20
CA ASN A 141 28.63 37.87 0.24
C ASN A 141 29.65 37.85 1.40
N PRO A 142 30.69 38.71 1.40
CA PRO A 142 31.51 39.26 0.30
C PRO A 142 33.03 39.11 0.62
N GLN A 143 33.93 39.45 -0.33
CA GLN A 143 35.21 40.17 -0.10
C GLN A 143 36.11 40.12 -1.34
N GLY A 144 36.55 41.30 -1.81
CA GLY A 144 37.56 41.48 -2.86
C GLY A 144 37.29 42.69 -3.73
#